data_AF-A0A5N0YU22-F1
#
_entry.id   AF-A0A5N0YU22-F1
#
_cell.length_a   1.000
_cell.length_b   1.000
_cell.length_c   1.000
_cell.angle_alpha   90.00
_cell.angle_beta   90.00
_cell.angle_gamma   90.00
#
_symmetry.space_group_name_H-M   'P 1'
#
loop_
_entity.id
_entity.type
_entity.pdbx_description
1 polymer ?
#
loop_
_entity_poly.entity_id
_entity_poly.type
_entity_poly.pdbx_seq_one_letter_code
_entity_poly.pdbx_strand_id
1 'polypeptide(L)'
;MEAQIEIMTLGQLKQRLAELEKTSEITDETKIFLDTGWDSIQEISPDALAVEDAQRFAVEDELTKEKFIGYALEEKAEKMNAEEKKEKVIVIKNLY
;
A
#
# COMPACT_ATOMS: atom_id res chain seq x y z
N MET A 1 17.06 -6.65 14.27
CA MET A 1 16.66 -7.25 12.98
C MET A 1 15.62 -6.33 12.41
N GLU A 2 15.92 -5.64 11.31
CA GLU A 2 14.94 -4.78 10.63
C GLU A 2 13.76 -5.66 10.18
N ALA A 3 12.54 -5.33 10.60
CA ALA A 3 11.36 -5.99 10.09
C ALA A 3 11.11 -5.49 8.65
N GLN A 4 11.57 -6.26 7.67
CA GLN A 4 11.31 -5.94 6.27
C GLN A 4 9.82 -6.21 5.98
N ILE A 5 9.06 -5.14 5.76
CA ILE A 5 7.67 -5.24 5.31
C ILE A 5 7.69 -5.72 3.86
N GLU A 6 7.16 -6.92 3.62
CA GLU A 6 7.00 -7.46 2.26
C GLU A 6 5.82 -6.78 1.56
N ILE A 7 6.06 -6.15 0.41
CA ILE A 7 5.01 -5.49 -0.39
C ILE A 7 4.35 -6.56 -1.28
N MET A 8 3.02 -6.69 -1.18
CA MET A 8 2.26 -7.59 -2.04
C MET A 8 2.31 -7.12 -3.49
N THR A 9 2.70 -8.01 -4.40
CA THR A 9 2.65 -7.79 -5.85
C THR A 9 1.26 -8.03 -6.43
N LEU A 10 0.99 -7.53 -7.65
CA LEU A 10 -0.25 -7.82 -8.37
C LEU A 10 -0.51 -9.32 -8.56
N GLY A 11 0.55 -10.12 -8.77
CA GLY A 11 0.44 -11.56 -8.92
C GLY A 11 -0.06 -12.24 -7.64
N GLN A 12 0.48 -11.83 -6.49
CA GLN A 12 0.03 -12.30 -5.17
C GLN A 12 -1.41 -11.84 -4.88
N LEU A 13 -1.78 -10.62 -5.25
CA LEU A 13 -3.18 -10.15 -5.12
C LEU A 13 -4.14 -11.04 -5.92
N LYS A 14 -3.83 -11.36 -7.18
CA LYS A 14 -4.65 -12.27 -8.00
C LYS A 14 -4.79 -13.66 -7.39
N GLN A 15 -3.71 -14.19 -6.81
CA GLN A 15 -3.76 -15.49 -6.11
C GLN A 15 -4.70 -15.44 -4.91
N ARG A 16 -4.65 -14.38 -4.11
CA ARG A 16 -5.56 -14.19 -2.98
C ARG A 16 -7.01 -14.04 -3.43
N LEU A 17 -7.27 -13.30 -4.51
CA LEU A 17 -8.61 -13.20 -5.09
C LEU A 17 -9.14 -14.59 -5.52
N ALA A 18 -8.32 -15.39 -6.20
CA ALA A 18 -8.70 -16.75 -6.60
C ALA A 18 -8.92 -17.70 -5.41
N GLU A 19 -8.32 -17.43 -4.25
CA GLU A 19 -8.62 -18.15 -3.01
C GLU A 19 -9.95 -17.71 -2.41
N LEU A 20 -10.24 -16.40 -2.39
CA LEU A 20 -11.50 -15.85 -1.91
C LEU A 20 -12.70 -16.33 -2.75
N GLU A 21 -12.53 -16.47 -4.06
CA GLU A 21 -13.55 -17.01 -4.98
C GLU A 21 -13.97 -18.46 -4.64
N LYS A 22 -13.16 -19.22 -3.90
CA LYS A 22 -13.51 -20.57 -3.46
C LYS A 22 -14.41 -20.58 -2.22
N THR A 23 -14.57 -19.43 -1.56
CA THR A 23 -15.40 -19.28 -0.37
C THR A 23 -16.83 -18.98 -0.79
N SER A 24 -17.76 -19.93 -0.53
CA SER A 24 -19.16 -19.85 -0.98
C SER A 24 -19.97 -18.66 -0.44
N GLU A 25 -19.47 -17.95 0.56
CA GLU A 25 -20.11 -16.77 1.18
C GLU A 25 -19.64 -15.45 0.53
N ILE A 26 -18.59 -15.49 -0.30
CA ILE A 26 -18.07 -14.33 -1.03
C ILE A 26 -18.66 -14.37 -2.44
N THR A 27 -19.18 -13.23 -2.89
CA THR A 27 -19.79 -13.06 -4.20
C THR A 27 -19.16 -11.86 -4.90
N ASP A 28 -19.43 -11.67 -6.19
CA ASP A 28 -18.96 -10.50 -6.93
C ASP A 28 -19.51 -9.17 -6.38
N GLU A 29 -20.59 -9.22 -5.60
CA GLU A 29 -21.20 -8.05 -4.93
C GLU A 29 -20.63 -7.78 -3.53
N THR A 30 -19.73 -8.64 -3.04
CA THR A 30 -19.11 -8.49 -1.72
C THR A 30 -18.21 -7.25 -1.71
N LYS A 31 -18.57 -6.25 -0.90
CA LYS A 31 -17.85 -4.99 -0.79
C LYS A 31 -16.45 -5.16 -0.20
N ILE A 32 -15.52 -4.35 -0.69
CA ILE A 32 -14.14 -4.27 -0.20
C ILE A 32 -13.98 -2.97 0.58
N PHE A 33 -13.38 -3.06 1.76
CA PHE A 33 -13.05 -1.92 2.60
C PHE A 33 -11.57 -1.93 2.99
N LEU A 34 -11.00 -0.75 3.22
CA LEU A 34 -9.66 -0.58 3.76
C LEU A 34 -9.73 -0.18 5.24
N ASP A 35 -9.12 -0.98 6.10
CA ASP A 35 -8.96 -0.66 7.52
C ASP A 35 -7.68 0.16 7.71
N THR A 36 -7.81 1.46 7.94
CA THR A 36 -6.69 2.40 8.09
C THR A 36 -6.36 2.76 9.54
N GLY A 37 -7.05 2.18 10.54
CA GLY A 37 -6.75 2.37 11.97
C GLY A 37 -7.82 3.09 12.81
N TRP A 38 -7.47 3.28 14.10
CA TRP A 38 -8.24 3.02 15.33
C TRP A 38 -9.78 3.11 15.35
N ASP A 39 -10.49 3.92 14.56
CA ASP A 39 -11.97 4.00 14.64
C ASP A 39 -12.74 3.81 13.32
N SER A 40 -12.08 3.69 12.17
CA SER A 40 -12.74 3.84 10.88
C SER A 40 -12.33 2.81 9.83
N ILE A 41 -13.36 2.25 9.19
CA ILE A 41 -13.29 1.42 7.99
C ILE A 41 -13.62 2.32 6.78
N GLN A 42 -12.87 2.22 5.69
CA GLN A 42 -13.09 3.05 4.49
C GLN A 42 -13.63 2.24 3.31
N GLU A 43 -14.64 2.78 2.60
CA GLU A 43 -15.13 2.23 1.34
C GLU A 43 -14.14 2.48 0.20
N ILE A 44 -13.91 1.47 -0.64
CA ILE A 44 -13.02 1.60 -1.81
C ILE A 44 -13.87 1.84 -3.07
N SER A 45 -13.61 2.96 -3.75
CA SER A 45 -14.20 3.24 -5.05
C SER A 45 -13.64 2.31 -6.14
N PRO A 46 -14.43 1.89 -7.14
CA PRO A 46 -13.92 1.14 -8.30
C PRO A 46 -12.75 1.82 -9.02
N ASP A 47 -12.73 3.17 -9.03
CA ASP A 47 -11.69 3.97 -9.68
C ASP A 47 -10.51 4.32 -8.74
N ALA A 48 -10.48 3.75 -7.52
CA ALA A 48 -9.43 4.04 -6.54
C ALA A 48 -8.08 3.39 -6.91
N LEU A 49 -8.07 2.34 -7.72
CA LEU A 49 -6.84 1.65 -8.12
C LEU A 49 -6.08 2.44 -9.19
N ALA A 50 -4.84 2.81 -8.88
CA ALA A 50 -3.93 3.50 -9.80
C ALA A 50 -2.56 2.83 -9.83
N VAL A 51 -1.89 2.92 -10.99
CA VAL A 51 -0.48 2.55 -11.13
C VAL A 51 0.34 3.82 -11.08
N GLU A 52 1.20 3.95 -10.07
CA GLU A 52 1.98 5.17 -9.80
C GLU A 52 3.47 4.85 -9.74
N ASP A 53 4.32 5.87 -9.84
CA ASP A 53 5.74 5.78 -9.50
C ASP A 53 5.93 6.14 -8.02
N ALA A 54 6.66 5.28 -7.31
CA ALA A 54 7.07 5.50 -5.93
C ALA A 54 8.59 5.45 -5.80
N GLN A 55 9.10 6.14 -4.79
CA GLN A 55 10.50 6.20 -4.42
C GLN A 55 10.64 5.83 -2.95
N ARG A 56 11.64 5.03 -2.64
CA ARG A 56 11.95 4.59 -1.28
C ARG A 56 12.55 5.75 -0.49
N PHE A 57 12.17 5.91 0.78
CA PHE A 57 12.82 6.84 1.70
C PHE A 57 13.14 6.14 3.02
N ALA A 58 14.02 6.74 3.81
CA ALA A 58 14.34 6.29 5.16
C ALA A 58 14.18 7.47 6.13
N VAL A 59 13.49 7.25 7.25
CA VAL A 59 13.41 8.19 8.37
C VAL A 59 14.16 7.60 9.54
N GLU A 60 15.02 8.38 10.18
CA GLU A 60 15.72 7.97 11.40
C GLU A 60 14.99 8.54 12.61
N ASP A 61 14.67 7.70 13.60
CA ASP A 61 14.16 8.15 14.88
C ASP A 61 15.24 8.90 15.65
N GLU A 62 14.94 10.13 16.07
CA GLU A 62 15.94 11.01 16.67
C GLU A 62 16.48 10.50 18.01
N LEU A 63 15.68 9.73 18.75
CA LEU A 63 16.00 9.24 20.09
C LEU A 63 16.68 7.87 20.04
N THR A 64 16.14 6.93 19.26
CA THR A 64 16.63 5.54 19.19
C THR A 64 17.67 5.32 18.09
N LYS A 65 17.77 6.23 17.11
CA LYS A 65 18.58 6.10 15.89
C LYS A 65 18.16 4.93 15.00
N GLU A 66 16.96 4.39 15.21
CA GLU A 66 16.40 3.35 14.36
C GLU A 66 15.93 3.94 13.02
N LYS A 67 16.19 3.23 11.92
CA LYS A 67 15.80 3.65 10.58
C LYS A 67 14.54 2.92 10.14
N PHE A 68 13.53 3.71 9.79
CA PHE A 68 12.26 3.25 9.24
C PHE A 68 12.24 3.50 7.74
N ILE A 69 11.99 2.44 6.99
CA ILE A 69 11.89 2.49 5.55
C ILE A 69 10.44 2.72 5.15
N GLY A 70 10.22 3.64 4.22
CA GLY A 70 8.92 3.89 3.62
C GLY A 70 9.01 4.12 2.12
N TYR A 71 7.86 4.33 1.51
CA TYR A 71 7.72 4.70 0.10
C TYR A 71 6.89 5.96 -0.02
N ALA A 72 7.35 6.89 -0.86
CA ALA A 72 6.63 8.11 -1.20
C ALA A 72 6.27 8.06 -2.69
N LEU A 73 5.08 8.53 -3.03
CA LEU A 73 4.74 8.82 -4.43
C LEU A 73 5.74 9.83 -5.01
N GLU A 74 6.01 9.78 -6.31
CA GLU A 74 6.94 10.69 -6.99
C GLU A 74 6.70 12.17 -6.61
N GLU A 75 5.44 12.60 -6.56
CA GLU A 75 5.07 13.98 -6.20
C GLU A 75 5.48 14.40 -4.77
N LYS A 76 5.69 13.44 -3.88
CA LYS A 76 6.08 13.63 -2.47
C LYS A 76 7.52 13.20 -2.20
N ALA A 77 8.17 12.54 -3.15
CA ALA A 77 9.49 11.95 -2.99
C ALA A 77 10.56 12.98 -2.62
N GLU A 78 10.54 14.16 -3.27
CA GLU A 78 11.48 15.25 -2.98
C GLU A 78 11.36 15.72 -1.52
N LYS A 79 10.13 15.87 -1.01
CA LYS A 79 9.87 16.30 0.38
C LYS A 79 10.35 15.28 1.41
N MET A 80 10.41 14.01 1.03
CA MET A 80 10.81 12.90 1.91
C MET A 80 12.30 12.55 1.79
N ASN A 81 13.08 13.31 1.01
CA ASN A 81 14.47 12.96 0.66
C ASN A 81 14.61 11.52 0.17
N ALA A 82 13.64 11.08 -0.66
CA ALA A 82 13.60 9.72 -1.18
C ALA A 82 14.75 9.45 -2.16
N GLU A 83 15.15 8.18 -2.26
CA GLU A 83 16.14 7.69 -3.23
C GLU A 83 15.72 8.03 -4.66
N GLU A 84 16.66 8.32 -5.56
CA GLU A 84 16.37 8.66 -6.97
C GLU A 84 15.68 7.51 -7.75
N LYS A 85 15.82 6.27 -7.27
CA LYS A 85 15.27 5.10 -7.93
C LYS A 85 13.75 5.07 -7.78
N LYS A 86 13.06 5.12 -8.92
CA LYS A 86 11.61 4.96 -9.04
C LYS A 86 11.22 3.51 -9.29
N GLU A 87 10.07 3.12 -8.77
CA GLU A 87 9.43 1.84 -9.07
C GLU A 87 7.92 2.00 -9.27
N LYS A 88 7.35 1.18 -10.16
CA LYS A 88 5.91 1.15 -10.42
C LYS A 88 5.19 0.35 -9.33
N VAL A 89 4.20 0.96 -8.71
CA VAL A 89 3.39 0.36 -7.65
C VAL A 89 1.90 0.49 -7.93
N ILE A 90 1.09 -0.38 -7.31
CA ILE A 90 -0.37 -0.27 -7.33
C ILE A 90 -0.81 0.40 -6.03
N VAL A 91 -1.61 1.46 -6.15
CA VAL A 91 -2.09 2.26 -5.02
C VAL A 91 -3.61 2.26 -5.02
N ILE A 92 -4.21 2.02 -3.86
CA ILE A 92 -5.63 2.30 -3.61
C ILE A 92 -5.71 3.73 -3.08
N LYS A 93 -6.09 4.67 -3.95
CA LYS A 93 -6.23 6.09 -3.59
C LYS A 93 -7.44 6.29 -2.69
N ASN A 94 -7.25 7.07 -1.64
CA ASN A 94 -8.39 7.70 -0.99
C ASN A 94 -8.88 8.84 -1.89
N LEU A 95 -10.14 8.79 -2.31
CA LEU A 95 -10.78 9.80 -3.16
C LEU A 95 -11.54 10.88 -2.34
N TYR A 96 -11.48 10.81 -1.00
CA TYR A 96 -12.17 11.71 -0.07
C TYR A 96 -11.22 12.46 0.85
#